data_AF-A0A7M1LFT4-F1
#
_entry.id   AF-A0A7M1LFT4-F1
#
_cell.length_a   1.000
_cell.length_b   1.000
_cell.length_c   1.000
_cell.angle_alpha   90.00
_cell.angle_beta   90.00
_cell.angle_gamma   90.00
#
_symmetry.space_group_name_H-M   'P 1'
#
loop_
_entity.id
_entity.type
_entity.pdbx_description
1 polymer ?
#
loop_
_entity_poly.entity_id
_entity_poly.type
_entity_poly.pdbx_seq_one_letter_code
_entity_poly.pdbx_strand_id
1 'polypeptide(L)'
;MKTIFDYTLSSITRYGYKNLALMVIFAFLVFLMSCAMMITNSLNKEYKLISKDFPELLVQKNIGGRNVPINASDMDTFWDYPSISSIEGRVWGQYYFERNQIYLTIFGIKTFTDYYMDDIKKVAENFPEGENLMVASPEVLKFFKDDIYVYGGIPFFTPDNSLIKVSVGGEFKFKNALENADIIMLDENVTRKILGLSDDFYTDFVIRVLNHEEVDLTADKIRISNPTLKVITKDEMLRQYQLLYDYKSGWFLMLLMISFVTYAIILYDKASGLRSEERREIGILKALGWEISHIIRYKLLEASIMSVLAFLVGLIAAIFFVYGLNAPFLIRIFSGYDELKPSFELMFSVDFRLIALLFFTTVPLYIAVCIIPAWKVASWDAGEVLR
;
A
#
# COMPACT_ATOMS: atom_id res chain seq x y z
N MET A 1 12.96 -3.88 50.33
CA MET A 1 12.87 -3.13 49.06
C MET A 1 14.07 -2.20 49.02
N LYS A 2 15.10 -2.50 48.21
CA LYS A 2 16.38 -1.76 48.28
C LYS A 2 16.44 -0.58 47.29
N THR A 3 15.50 -0.48 46.35
CA THR A 3 15.42 0.64 45.39
C THR A 3 13.97 1.06 45.10
N ILE A 4 13.78 2.31 44.64
CA ILE A 4 12.47 2.82 44.14
C ILE A 4 11.94 1.93 43.01
N PHE A 5 12.84 1.33 42.21
CA PHE A 5 12.50 0.42 41.13
C PHE A 5 11.79 -0.86 41.62
N ASP A 6 12.27 -1.48 42.70
CA ASP A 6 11.61 -2.66 43.29
C ASP A 6 10.19 -2.34 43.76
N TYR A 7 10.01 -1.14 44.34
CA TYR A 7 8.71 -0.65 44.77
C TYR A 7 7.79 -0.42 43.57
N THR A 8 8.29 0.21 42.50
CA THR A 8 7.56 0.42 41.25
C THR A 8 7.06 -0.91 40.67
N LEU A 9 7.94 -1.92 40.56
CA LEU A 9 7.57 -3.21 40.00
C LEU A 9 6.50 -3.92 40.86
N SER A 10 6.64 -3.86 42.18
CA SER A 10 5.63 -4.40 43.10
C SER A 10 4.29 -3.68 42.99
N SER A 11 4.30 -2.35 42.83
CA SER A 11 3.06 -1.58 42.67
C SER A 11 2.31 -1.92 41.38
N ILE A 12 3.04 -2.06 40.26
CA ILE A 12 2.47 -2.49 38.97
C ILE A 12 1.71 -3.81 39.15
N THR A 13 2.28 -4.77 39.88
CA THR A 13 1.64 -6.06 40.15
C THR A 13 0.47 -5.97 41.12
N ARG A 14 0.49 -5.03 42.08
CA ARG A 14 -0.55 -4.86 43.10
C ARG A 14 -1.87 -4.34 42.53
N TYR A 15 -1.80 -3.49 41.51
CA TYR A 15 -2.97 -3.00 40.75
C TYR A 15 -3.14 -3.73 39.41
N GLY A 16 -2.60 -4.95 39.33
CA GLY A 16 -2.25 -5.67 38.10
C GLY A 16 -3.33 -5.69 37.03
N TYR A 17 -4.59 -6.04 37.35
CA TYR A 17 -5.65 -6.16 36.33
C TYR A 17 -5.94 -4.84 35.62
N LYS A 18 -6.01 -3.72 36.36
CA LYS A 18 -6.38 -2.41 35.79
C LYS A 18 -5.23 -1.80 35.01
N ASN A 19 -4.00 -1.90 35.53
CA ASN A 19 -2.80 -1.44 34.83
C ASN A 19 -2.53 -2.27 33.57
N LEU A 20 -2.76 -3.58 33.64
CA LEU A 20 -2.68 -4.48 32.49
C LEU A 20 -3.76 -4.15 31.44
N ALA A 21 -5.00 -3.88 31.85
CA ALA A 21 -6.05 -3.47 30.91
C ALA A 21 -5.68 -2.18 30.16
N LEU A 22 -5.17 -1.16 30.85
CA LEU A 22 -4.70 0.08 30.23
C LEU A 22 -3.51 -0.16 29.29
N MET A 23 -2.56 -0.99 29.71
CA MET A 23 -1.41 -1.37 28.91
C MET A 23 -1.84 -2.11 27.63
N VAL A 24 -2.81 -3.03 27.72
CA VAL A 24 -3.37 -3.76 26.58
C VAL A 24 -4.09 -2.82 25.62
N ILE A 25 -4.91 -1.89 26.12
CA ILE A 25 -5.60 -0.91 25.28
C ILE A 25 -4.58 -0.01 24.58
N PHE A 26 -3.56 0.47 25.29
CA PHE A 26 -2.52 1.29 24.70
C PHE A 26 -1.69 0.50 23.66
N ALA A 27 -1.32 -0.75 23.96
CA ALA A 27 -0.65 -1.62 23.01
C ALA A 27 -1.50 -1.86 21.76
N PHE A 28 -2.82 -2.03 21.92
CA PHE A 28 -3.76 -2.19 20.81
C PHE A 28 -3.87 -0.93 19.95
N LEU A 29 -3.84 0.26 20.55
CA LEU A 29 -3.79 1.52 19.81
C LEU A 29 -2.50 1.68 19.01
N VAL A 30 -1.35 1.42 19.64
CA VAL A 30 -0.04 1.44 18.95
C VAL A 30 -0.02 0.40 17.83
N PHE A 31 -0.60 -0.77 18.05
CA PHE A 31 -0.77 -1.82 17.05
C PHE A 31 -1.56 -1.32 15.83
N LEU A 32 -2.75 -0.75 16.03
CA LEU A 32 -3.59 -0.24 14.95
C LEU A 32 -2.91 0.88 14.16
N MET A 33 -2.32 1.84 14.85
CA MET A 33 -1.60 2.96 14.21
C MET A 33 -0.40 2.46 13.42
N SER A 34 0.40 1.54 14.00
CA SER A 34 1.56 0.96 13.32
C SER A 34 1.16 0.15 12.09
N CYS A 35 0.07 -0.62 12.15
CA CYS A 35 -0.45 -1.37 10.99
C CYS A 35 -0.80 -0.44 9.83
N ALA A 36 -1.57 0.62 10.12
CA ALA A 36 -1.97 1.59 9.11
C ALA A 36 -0.76 2.29 8.48
N MET A 37 0.22 2.70 9.29
CA MET A 37 1.45 3.34 8.82
C MET A 37 2.32 2.40 7.98
N MET A 38 2.50 1.15 8.40
CA MET A 38 3.33 0.16 7.71
C MET A 38 2.74 -0.24 6.36
N ILE A 39 1.43 -0.50 6.30
CA ILE A 39 0.76 -0.82 5.03
C ILE A 39 0.85 0.37 4.07
N THR A 40 0.62 1.58 4.58
CA THR A 40 0.71 2.79 3.76
C THR A 40 2.12 3.00 3.20
N ASN A 41 3.13 2.80 4.03
CA ASN A 41 4.53 2.92 3.61
C ASN A 41 4.94 1.83 2.63
N SER A 42 4.49 0.59 2.84
CA SER A 42 4.72 -0.54 1.93
C SER A 42 4.20 -0.23 0.54
N LEU A 43 2.94 0.22 0.47
CA LEU A 43 2.29 0.53 -0.79
C LEU A 43 2.96 1.70 -1.50
N ASN A 44 3.29 2.77 -0.77
CA ASN A 44 4.03 3.89 -1.33
C ASN A 44 5.42 3.49 -1.86
N LYS A 45 6.07 2.52 -1.22
CA LYS A 45 7.39 2.04 -1.63
C LYS A 45 7.30 1.15 -2.87
N GLU A 46 6.38 0.20 -2.90
CA GLU A 46 6.11 -0.66 -4.07
C GLU A 46 5.73 0.21 -5.27
N TYR A 47 4.87 1.19 -5.06
CA TYR A 47 4.50 2.17 -6.06
C TYR A 47 5.70 2.93 -6.64
N LYS A 48 6.59 3.44 -5.78
CA LYS A 48 7.82 4.10 -6.24
C LYS A 48 8.73 3.17 -7.03
N LEU A 49 8.70 1.87 -6.78
CA LEU A 49 9.46 0.89 -7.57
C LEU A 49 8.82 0.69 -8.94
N ILE A 50 7.52 0.41 -9.00
CA ILE A 50 6.74 0.28 -10.24
C ILE A 50 6.91 1.52 -11.14
N SER A 51 6.82 2.70 -10.53
CA SER A 51 6.90 3.96 -11.27
C SER A 51 8.22 4.19 -11.98
N LYS A 52 9.31 3.51 -11.58
CA LYS A 52 10.58 3.63 -12.31
C LYS A 52 10.46 3.09 -13.72
N ASP A 53 9.64 2.07 -13.89
CA ASP A 53 9.43 1.35 -15.14
C ASP A 53 8.29 1.96 -15.97
N PHE A 54 7.70 3.08 -15.54
CA PHE A 54 6.70 3.79 -16.34
C PHE A 54 7.35 4.50 -17.53
N PRO A 55 6.66 4.52 -18.69
CA PRO A 55 7.13 5.23 -19.85
C PRO A 55 7.12 6.74 -19.56
N GLU A 56 8.02 7.47 -20.20
CA GLU A 56 8.14 8.92 -20.00
C GLU A 56 6.92 9.67 -20.53
N LEU A 57 6.43 9.25 -21.70
CA LEU A 57 5.23 9.74 -22.32
C LEU A 57 4.39 8.57 -22.81
N LEU A 58 3.09 8.64 -22.52
CA LEU A 58 2.07 7.76 -23.09
C LEU A 58 1.11 8.61 -23.91
N VAL A 59 0.84 8.17 -25.12
CA VAL A 59 -0.03 8.89 -26.04
C VAL A 59 -1.22 8.02 -26.41
N GLN A 60 -2.41 8.54 -26.12
CA GLN A 60 -3.70 7.92 -26.46
C GLN A 60 -4.49 8.84 -27.38
N LYS A 61 -5.25 8.30 -28.32
CA LYS A 61 -6.14 9.10 -29.17
C LYS A 61 -7.54 9.08 -28.59
N ASN A 62 -8.07 10.26 -28.31
CA ASN A 62 -9.39 10.41 -27.71
C ASN A 62 -10.30 11.22 -28.63
N ILE A 63 -11.43 10.62 -29.00
CA ILE A 63 -12.44 11.27 -29.84
C ILE A 63 -13.78 11.19 -29.10
N GLY A 64 -14.37 12.34 -28.77
CA GLY A 64 -15.66 12.42 -28.09
C GLY A 64 -15.69 11.75 -26.71
N GLY A 65 -14.56 11.74 -26.00
CA GLY A 65 -14.41 11.11 -24.69
C GLY A 65 -14.09 9.61 -24.74
N ARG A 66 -13.96 9.01 -25.93
CA ARG A 66 -13.65 7.59 -26.11
C ARG A 66 -12.24 7.41 -26.62
N ASN A 67 -11.53 6.41 -26.09
CA ASN A 67 -10.25 5.99 -26.65
C ASN A 67 -10.49 5.27 -27.98
N VAL A 68 -9.74 5.67 -29.00
CA VAL A 68 -9.83 5.13 -30.36
C VAL A 68 -8.44 4.64 -30.78
N PRO A 69 -8.34 3.53 -31.53
CA PRO A 69 -7.05 3.07 -32.05
C PRO A 69 -6.35 4.14 -32.90
N ILE A 70 -5.02 4.10 -32.86
CA ILE A 70 -4.10 5.04 -33.51
C ILE A 70 -3.52 4.36 -34.73
N ASN A 71 -3.52 5.03 -35.89
CA ASN A 71 -2.89 4.47 -37.08
C ASN A 71 -1.35 4.57 -36.95
N ALA A 72 -0.62 3.56 -37.40
CA ALA A 72 0.83 3.54 -37.45
C ALA A 72 1.41 4.75 -38.19
N SER A 73 0.77 5.20 -39.28
CA SER A 73 1.20 6.39 -40.03
C SER A 73 1.08 7.69 -39.23
N ASP A 74 0.13 7.77 -38.29
CA ASP A 74 -0.01 8.94 -37.42
C ASP A 74 1.21 9.04 -36.48
N MET A 75 1.81 7.89 -36.13
CA MET A 75 2.98 7.82 -35.25
C MET A 75 4.26 8.28 -35.93
N ASP A 76 4.38 8.07 -37.25
CA ASP A 76 5.60 8.41 -38.00
C ASP A 76 5.94 9.90 -37.93
N THR A 77 4.91 10.76 -37.81
CA THR A 77 5.07 12.21 -37.68
C THR A 77 5.84 12.64 -36.42
N PHE A 78 5.95 11.77 -35.41
CA PHE A 78 6.68 12.09 -34.19
C PHE A 78 8.17 11.79 -34.30
N TRP A 79 8.63 11.00 -35.28
CA TRP A 79 10.07 10.76 -35.48
C TRP A 79 10.84 12.02 -35.87
N ASP A 80 10.15 13.05 -36.37
CA ASP A 80 10.77 14.34 -36.73
C ASP A 80 11.19 15.17 -35.51
N TYR A 81 10.74 14.83 -34.30
CA TYR A 81 11.09 15.57 -33.08
C TYR A 81 12.48 15.15 -32.58
N PRO A 82 13.47 16.07 -32.52
CA PRO A 82 14.83 15.71 -32.11
C PRO A 82 14.96 15.18 -30.68
N SER A 83 14.02 15.54 -29.81
CA SER A 83 13.99 15.12 -28.40
C SER A 83 13.55 13.65 -28.22
N ILE A 84 12.95 13.04 -29.25
CA ILE A 84 12.40 11.67 -29.19
C ILE A 84 13.49 10.65 -29.55
N SER A 85 13.70 9.67 -28.67
CA SER A 85 14.66 8.58 -28.86
C SER A 85 14.02 7.33 -29.46
N SER A 86 12.81 6.97 -29.02
CA SER A 86 12.09 5.82 -29.52
C SER A 86 10.58 6.01 -29.40
N ILE A 87 9.85 5.42 -30.33
CA ILE A 87 8.39 5.35 -30.33
C ILE A 87 8.00 3.88 -30.45
N GLU A 88 7.17 3.41 -29.53
CA GLU A 88 6.74 2.02 -29.47
C GLU A 88 5.21 1.95 -29.42
N GLY A 89 4.62 1.38 -30.46
CA GLY A 89 3.18 1.12 -30.54
C GLY A 89 2.81 -0.12 -29.74
N ARG A 90 1.76 -0.04 -28.93
CA ARG A 90 1.31 -1.14 -28.07
C ARG A 90 -0.05 -1.65 -28.51
N VAL A 91 -0.21 -2.96 -28.42
CA VAL A 91 -1.49 -3.65 -28.66
C VAL A 91 -1.92 -4.28 -27.36
N TRP A 92 -2.92 -3.68 -26.72
CA TRP A 92 -3.50 -4.22 -25.50
C TRP A 92 -4.97 -3.86 -25.39
N GLY A 93 -5.72 -4.59 -24.58
CA GLY A 93 -7.12 -4.32 -24.35
C GLY A 93 -7.72 -5.20 -23.26
N GLN A 94 -8.87 -4.80 -22.74
CA GLN A 94 -9.62 -5.62 -21.78
C GLN A 94 -10.52 -6.59 -22.54
N TYR A 95 -10.49 -7.85 -22.14
CA TYR A 95 -11.35 -8.91 -22.65
C TYR A 95 -12.27 -9.41 -21.54
N TYR A 96 -13.56 -9.46 -21.83
CA TYR A 96 -14.57 -9.92 -20.89
C TYR A 96 -14.89 -11.40 -21.09
N PHE A 97 -14.64 -12.19 -20.06
CA PHE A 97 -15.00 -13.60 -20.04
C PHE A 97 -16.41 -13.77 -19.49
N GLU A 98 -17.40 -13.84 -20.38
CA GLU A 98 -18.82 -13.93 -20.01
C GLU A 98 -19.11 -15.09 -19.04
N ARG A 99 -18.53 -16.27 -19.25
CA ARG A 99 -18.78 -17.44 -18.37
C ARG A 99 -18.34 -17.19 -16.93
N ASN A 100 -17.25 -16.45 -16.76
CA ASN A 100 -16.60 -16.20 -15.48
C ASN A 100 -16.89 -14.80 -14.94
N GLN A 101 -17.62 -13.97 -15.69
CA GLN A 101 -17.97 -12.58 -15.37
C GLN A 101 -16.77 -11.72 -14.95
N ILE A 102 -15.63 -11.89 -15.64
CA ILE A 102 -14.36 -11.26 -15.30
C ILE A 102 -13.71 -10.55 -16.49
N TYR A 103 -13.13 -9.38 -16.24
CA TYR A 103 -12.29 -8.66 -17.21
C TYR A 103 -10.82 -9.03 -16.99
N LEU A 104 -10.14 -9.44 -18.07
CA LEU A 104 -8.68 -9.62 -18.08
C LEU A 104 -8.06 -8.67 -19.09
N THR A 105 -6.87 -8.19 -18.78
CA THR A 105 -6.06 -7.41 -19.70
C THR A 105 -5.26 -8.34 -20.60
N ILE A 106 -5.50 -8.28 -21.90
CA ILE A 106 -4.68 -8.97 -22.91
C ILE A 106 -3.62 -8.00 -23.41
N PHE A 107 -2.36 -8.43 -23.39
CA PHE A 107 -1.22 -7.67 -23.89
C PHE A 107 -0.53 -8.42 -25.02
N GLY A 108 -0.35 -7.77 -26.16
CA GLY A 108 0.36 -8.29 -27.33
C GLY A 108 1.86 -8.09 -27.20
N ILE A 109 2.61 -9.18 -27.29
CA ILE A 109 4.07 -9.20 -27.26
C ILE A 109 4.62 -9.46 -28.66
N LYS A 110 5.66 -8.70 -29.01
CA LYS A 110 6.54 -8.94 -30.15
C LYS A 110 7.89 -9.42 -29.64
N THR A 111 8.38 -10.52 -30.20
CA THR A 111 9.75 -10.97 -29.96
C THR A 111 10.74 -9.90 -30.43
N PHE A 112 11.88 -9.77 -29.74
CA PHE A 112 12.98 -8.85 -30.09
C PHE A 112 12.64 -7.34 -30.05
N THR A 113 11.56 -6.95 -29.36
CA THR A 113 11.23 -5.54 -29.11
C THR A 113 11.80 -5.08 -27.77
N ASP A 114 12.43 -3.90 -27.74
CA ASP A 114 12.95 -3.30 -26.51
C ASP A 114 11.84 -2.58 -25.75
N TYR A 115 11.02 -3.36 -25.02
CA TYR A 115 9.94 -2.84 -24.20
C TYR A 115 10.46 -1.90 -23.10
N TYR A 116 9.67 -0.88 -22.79
CA TYR A 116 9.96 0.05 -21.69
C TYR A 116 9.96 -0.62 -20.29
N MET A 117 9.24 -1.73 -20.12
CA MET A 117 9.25 -2.53 -18.87
C MET A 117 10.22 -3.70 -18.99
N ASP A 118 11.21 -3.75 -18.09
CA ASP A 118 12.18 -4.85 -18.01
C ASP A 118 11.52 -6.23 -17.86
N ASP A 119 10.41 -6.29 -17.14
CA ASP A 119 9.69 -7.54 -16.88
C ASP A 119 9.01 -8.07 -18.16
N ILE A 120 8.37 -7.19 -18.95
CA ILE A 120 7.78 -7.55 -20.25
C ILE A 120 8.88 -7.90 -21.25
N LYS A 121 9.99 -7.16 -21.25
CA LYS A 121 11.14 -7.46 -22.10
C LYS A 121 11.67 -8.88 -21.89
N LYS A 122 11.80 -9.33 -20.64
CA LYS A 122 12.22 -10.70 -20.32
C LYS A 122 11.24 -11.76 -20.79
N VAL A 123 9.93 -11.46 -20.73
CA VAL A 123 8.91 -12.34 -21.28
C VAL A 123 9.01 -12.39 -22.80
N ALA A 124 9.22 -11.25 -23.45
CA ALA A 124 9.38 -11.18 -24.90
C ALA A 124 10.63 -11.92 -25.41
N GLU A 125 11.73 -11.85 -24.68
CA GLU A 125 12.99 -12.57 -25.00
C GLU A 125 12.86 -14.09 -24.87
N ASN A 126 12.04 -14.58 -23.93
CA ASN A 126 11.84 -16.00 -23.67
C ASN A 126 10.42 -16.47 -24.05
N PHE A 127 9.73 -15.74 -24.93
CA PHE A 127 8.36 -16.06 -25.29
C PHE A 127 8.34 -17.42 -25.99
N PRO A 128 7.43 -18.33 -25.61
CA PRO A 128 7.44 -19.69 -26.14
C PRO A 128 7.13 -19.69 -27.64
N GLU A 129 7.94 -20.43 -28.40
CA GLU A 129 7.72 -20.63 -29.83
C GLU A 129 6.53 -21.59 -30.04
N GLY A 130 5.51 -21.14 -30.77
CA GLY A 130 4.35 -21.95 -31.12
C GLY A 130 3.14 -21.11 -31.51
N GLU A 131 2.09 -21.77 -32.03
CA GLU A 131 0.84 -21.10 -32.36
C GLU A 131 -0.06 -20.95 -31.12
N ASN A 132 -0.65 -19.76 -30.96
CA ASN A 132 -1.66 -19.45 -29.93
C ASN A 132 -1.23 -19.84 -28.51
N LEU A 133 -0.02 -19.47 -28.12
CA LEU A 133 0.47 -19.66 -26.76
C LEU A 133 0.27 -18.40 -25.93
N MET A 134 0.01 -18.59 -24.64
CA MET A 134 -0.03 -17.51 -23.65
C MET A 134 1.00 -17.68 -22.55
N VAL A 135 1.49 -16.53 -22.08
CA VAL A 135 2.18 -16.39 -20.81
C VAL A 135 1.27 -15.57 -19.91
N ALA A 136 0.87 -16.14 -18.77
CA ALA A 136 -0.06 -15.49 -17.85
C ALA A 136 0.45 -15.57 -16.41
N SER A 137 -0.15 -14.75 -15.55
CA SER A 137 0.17 -14.79 -14.13
C SER A 137 -0.31 -16.09 -13.46
N PRO A 138 0.34 -16.51 -12.36
CA PRO A 138 -0.08 -17.69 -11.60
C PRO A 138 -1.55 -17.61 -11.17
N GLU A 139 -2.05 -16.42 -10.85
CA GLU A 139 -3.43 -16.14 -10.46
C GLU A 139 -4.41 -16.45 -11.58
N VAL A 140 -4.13 -16.01 -12.81
CA VAL A 140 -4.95 -16.29 -14.00
C VAL A 140 -4.94 -17.79 -14.30
N LEU A 141 -3.77 -18.43 -14.30
CA LEU A 141 -3.65 -19.86 -14.58
C LEU A 141 -4.39 -20.71 -13.54
N LYS A 142 -4.34 -20.30 -12.27
CA LYS A 142 -5.09 -20.96 -11.19
C LYS A 142 -6.60 -20.76 -11.33
N PHE A 143 -7.04 -19.57 -11.73
CA PHE A 143 -8.45 -19.25 -11.92
C PHE A 143 -9.07 -20.08 -13.07
N PHE A 144 -8.35 -20.22 -14.19
CA PHE A 144 -8.80 -20.99 -15.35
C PHE A 144 -8.35 -22.47 -15.33
N LYS A 145 -7.90 -22.99 -14.19
CA LYS A 145 -7.30 -24.34 -14.10
C LYS A 145 -8.20 -25.44 -14.69
N ASP A 146 -9.50 -25.38 -14.39
CA ASP A 146 -10.46 -26.39 -14.85
C ASP A 146 -10.67 -26.28 -16.37
N ASP A 147 -10.76 -25.07 -16.90
CA ASP A 147 -10.90 -24.83 -18.34
C ASP A 147 -9.65 -25.27 -19.11
N ILE A 148 -8.46 -24.97 -18.56
CA ILE A 148 -7.18 -25.41 -19.11
C ILE A 148 -7.09 -26.94 -19.10
N TYR A 149 -7.54 -27.59 -18.03
CA TYR A 149 -7.49 -29.05 -17.92
C TYR A 149 -8.47 -29.75 -18.88
N VAL A 150 -9.70 -29.23 -19.00
CA VAL A 150 -10.76 -29.86 -19.82
C VAL A 150 -10.58 -29.56 -21.30
N TYR A 151 -10.31 -28.30 -21.65
CA TYR A 151 -10.27 -27.85 -23.03
C TYR A 151 -8.85 -27.75 -23.58
N GLY A 152 -7.82 -27.88 -22.75
CA GLY A 152 -6.41 -27.75 -23.14
C GLY A 152 -5.98 -26.31 -23.41
N GLY A 153 -6.73 -25.31 -22.94
CA GLY A 153 -6.47 -23.89 -23.17
C GLY A 153 -7.67 -23.00 -22.80
N ILE A 154 -7.49 -21.68 -22.88
CA ILE A 154 -8.53 -20.68 -22.66
C ILE A 154 -9.17 -20.31 -24.01
N PRO A 155 -10.51 -20.33 -24.12
CA PRO A 155 -11.20 -19.91 -25.33
C PRO A 155 -11.34 -18.38 -25.40
N PHE A 156 -10.93 -17.78 -26.52
CA PHE A 156 -11.18 -16.39 -26.85
C PHE A 156 -12.07 -16.31 -28.09
N PHE A 157 -13.06 -15.42 -28.05
CA PHE A 157 -13.91 -15.09 -29.20
C PHE A 157 -13.50 -13.76 -29.78
N THR A 158 -13.25 -13.74 -31.09
CA THR A 158 -12.97 -12.53 -31.87
C THR A 158 -14.27 -11.75 -32.15
N PRO A 159 -14.19 -10.49 -32.64
CA PRO A 159 -15.38 -9.70 -32.95
C PRO A 159 -16.28 -10.28 -34.07
N ASP A 160 -15.73 -11.09 -34.97
CA ASP A 160 -16.46 -11.88 -35.95
C ASP A 160 -16.99 -13.21 -35.39
N ASN A 161 -16.91 -13.39 -34.07
CA ASN A 161 -17.41 -14.54 -33.33
C ASN A 161 -16.68 -15.86 -33.66
N SER A 162 -15.44 -15.78 -34.16
CA SER A 162 -14.57 -16.92 -34.39
C SER A 162 -13.85 -17.31 -33.09
N LEU A 163 -13.63 -18.61 -32.89
CA LEU A 163 -13.00 -19.14 -31.69
C LEU A 163 -11.48 -19.28 -31.90
N ILE A 164 -10.70 -18.60 -31.06
CA ILE A 164 -9.27 -18.78 -30.92
C ILE A 164 -9.02 -19.46 -29.58
N LYS A 165 -8.56 -20.71 -29.64
CA LYS A 165 -8.11 -21.44 -28.45
C LYS A 165 -6.65 -21.11 -28.19
N VAL A 166 -6.37 -20.62 -26.99
CA VAL A 166 -5.02 -20.25 -26.56
C VAL A 166 -4.52 -21.20 -25.48
N SER A 167 -3.37 -21.83 -25.70
CA SER A 167 -2.79 -22.81 -24.79
C SER A 167 -1.75 -22.18 -23.86
N VAL A 168 -1.54 -22.74 -22.67
CA VAL A 168 -0.53 -22.24 -21.74
C VAL A 168 0.87 -22.56 -22.28
N GLY A 169 1.64 -21.51 -22.59
CA GLY A 169 3.03 -21.62 -23.00
C GLY A 169 4.03 -21.33 -21.87
N GLY A 170 3.61 -20.58 -20.84
CA GLY A 170 4.43 -20.29 -19.68
C GLY A 170 3.68 -19.58 -18.55
N GLU A 171 4.32 -19.51 -17.39
CA GLU A 171 3.88 -18.74 -16.23
C GLU A 171 4.87 -17.58 -16.01
N PHE A 172 4.34 -16.39 -15.77
CA PHE A 172 5.17 -15.23 -15.45
C PHE A 172 4.68 -14.49 -14.21
N LYS A 173 5.59 -14.24 -13.27
CA LYS A 173 5.34 -13.43 -12.08
C LYS A 173 6.12 -12.12 -12.22
N PHE A 174 5.41 -11.00 -12.38
CA PHE A 174 5.97 -9.66 -12.24
C PHE A 174 6.61 -9.49 -10.86
N LYS A 175 7.64 -8.66 -10.77
CA LYS A 175 8.30 -8.40 -9.49
C LYS A 175 7.36 -7.73 -8.47
N ASN A 176 6.39 -6.95 -8.93
CA ASN A 176 5.47 -6.20 -8.09
C ASN A 176 4.09 -6.85 -8.07
N ALA A 177 3.49 -6.97 -6.89
CA ALA A 177 2.22 -7.65 -6.69
C ALA A 177 1.06 -6.90 -7.35
N LEU A 178 1.14 -5.57 -7.42
CA LEU A 178 0.14 -4.71 -8.06
C LEU A 178 0.02 -4.90 -9.58
N GLU A 179 1.04 -5.47 -10.24
CA GLU A 179 1.06 -5.68 -11.70
C GLU A 179 0.61 -7.09 -12.12
N ASN A 180 0.43 -8.01 -11.15
CA ASN A 180 0.31 -9.44 -11.41
C ASN A 180 -1.12 -9.96 -11.68
N ALA A 181 -2.19 -9.22 -11.40
CA ALA A 181 -3.50 -9.85 -11.18
C ALA A 181 -4.19 -10.38 -12.45
N ASP A 182 -4.19 -9.61 -13.53
CA ASP A 182 -5.18 -9.76 -14.61
C ASP A 182 -4.56 -9.76 -16.02
N ILE A 183 -3.24 -9.83 -16.14
CA ILE A 183 -2.55 -9.74 -17.43
C ILE A 183 -2.36 -11.13 -18.05
N ILE A 184 -2.82 -11.28 -19.30
CA ILE A 184 -2.48 -12.38 -20.21
C ILE A 184 -1.64 -11.81 -21.34
N MET A 185 -0.44 -12.36 -21.52
CA MET A 185 0.46 -11.98 -22.60
C MET A 185 0.37 -13.01 -23.73
N LEU A 186 0.10 -12.53 -24.94
CA LEU A 186 -0.02 -13.34 -26.16
C LEU A 186 0.90 -12.78 -27.24
N ASP A 187 1.14 -13.55 -28.30
CA ASP A 187 1.69 -13.00 -29.54
C ASP A 187 0.81 -11.85 -30.06
N GLU A 188 1.45 -10.78 -30.52
CA GLU A 188 0.75 -9.56 -30.97
C GLU A 188 -0.29 -9.87 -32.05
N ASN A 189 -0.02 -10.79 -32.98
CA ASN A 189 -0.96 -11.13 -34.05
C ASN A 189 -2.23 -11.80 -33.52
N VAL A 190 -2.09 -12.62 -32.48
CA VAL A 190 -3.23 -13.27 -31.81
C VAL A 190 -4.04 -12.22 -31.05
N THR A 191 -3.38 -11.34 -30.31
CA THR A 191 -4.03 -10.23 -29.60
C THR A 191 -4.80 -9.33 -30.56
N ARG A 192 -4.21 -8.96 -31.71
CA ARG A 192 -4.86 -8.16 -32.75
C ARG A 192 -6.17 -8.79 -33.22
N LYS A 193 -6.17 -10.10 -33.51
CA LYS A 193 -7.38 -10.84 -33.91
C LYS A 193 -8.45 -10.84 -32.82
N ILE A 194 -8.05 -11.08 -31.56
CA ILE A 194 -8.98 -11.11 -30.42
C ILE A 194 -9.62 -9.73 -30.20
N LEU A 195 -8.83 -8.65 -30.30
CA LEU A 195 -9.29 -7.28 -30.07
C LEU A 195 -9.96 -6.64 -31.30
N GLY A 196 -9.87 -7.27 -32.48
CA GLY A 196 -10.36 -6.69 -33.74
C GLY A 196 -9.54 -5.52 -34.25
N LEU A 197 -8.25 -5.49 -33.93
CA LEU A 197 -7.32 -4.46 -34.41
C LEU A 197 -6.66 -4.94 -35.70
N SER A 198 -6.71 -4.11 -36.75
CA SER A 198 -5.94 -4.36 -37.98
C SER A 198 -4.45 -4.03 -37.76
N ASP A 199 -3.58 -4.56 -38.64
CA ASP A 199 -2.13 -4.48 -38.48
C ASP A 199 -1.59 -3.04 -38.41
N ASP A 200 -2.25 -2.11 -39.10
CA ASP A 200 -1.87 -0.69 -39.13
C ASP A 200 -2.33 0.10 -37.89
N PHE A 201 -2.97 -0.51 -36.90
CA PHE A 201 -3.51 0.21 -35.74
C PHE A 201 -2.92 -0.25 -34.41
N TYR A 202 -2.75 0.68 -33.49
CA TYR A 202 -2.30 0.45 -32.12
C TYR A 202 -3.33 0.97 -31.13
N THR A 203 -3.39 0.37 -29.94
CA THR A 203 -4.28 0.86 -28.86
C THR A 203 -3.79 2.20 -28.35
N ASP A 204 -2.49 2.29 -28.10
CA ASP A 204 -1.76 3.50 -27.71
C ASP A 204 -0.28 3.32 -28.07
N PHE A 205 0.52 4.36 -27.85
CA PHE A 205 1.97 4.26 -28.01
C PHE A 205 2.70 5.00 -26.90
N VAL A 206 3.93 4.55 -26.65
CA VAL A 206 4.84 5.17 -25.69
C VAL A 206 5.98 5.85 -26.41
N ILE A 207 6.43 6.97 -25.87
CA ILE A 207 7.58 7.72 -26.36
C ILE A 207 8.63 7.74 -25.27
N ARG A 208 9.88 7.48 -25.64
CA ARG A 208 11.06 7.69 -24.80
C ARG A 208 11.78 8.94 -25.28
N VAL A 209 12.05 9.88 -24.38
CA VAL A 209 12.70 11.17 -24.62
C VAL A 209 14.18 11.07 -24.22
N LEU A 210 15.08 11.67 -25.00
CA LEU A 210 16.52 11.61 -24.73
C LEU A 210 16.91 12.28 -23.41
N ASN A 211 16.27 13.41 -23.10
CA ASN A 211 16.51 14.20 -21.90
C ASN A 211 15.24 14.29 -21.06
N HIS A 212 15.29 13.79 -19.83
CA HIS A 212 14.17 13.83 -18.90
C HIS A 212 13.66 15.26 -18.62
N GLU A 213 14.52 16.27 -18.71
CA GLU A 213 14.11 17.69 -18.51
C GLU A 213 13.25 18.24 -19.67
N GLU A 214 13.26 17.58 -20.82
CA GLU A 214 12.49 17.98 -22.01
C GLU A 214 11.14 17.25 -22.13
N VAL A 215 10.82 16.35 -21.20
CA VAL A 215 9.60 15.52 -21.24
C VAL A 215 8.35 16.39 -21.30
N ASP A 216 8.24 17.37 -20.39
CA ASP A 216 7.06 18.26 -20.33
C ASP A 216 6.95 19.15 -21.58
N LEU A 217 8.08 19.71 -22.04
CA LEU A 217 8.11 20.54 -23.26
C LEU A 217 7.73 19.73 -24.50
N THR A 218 8.18 18.47 -24.58
CA THR A 218 7.84 17.56 -25.68
C THR A 218 6.36 17.19 -25.63
N ALA A 219 5.84 16.89 -24.44
CA ALA A 219 4.42 16.62 -24.26
C ALA A 219 3.55 17.79 -24.72
N ASP A 220 3.90 19.02 -24.35
CA ASP A 220 3.14 20.21 -24.72
C ASP A 220 3.21 20.50 -26.21
N LYS A 221 4.37 20.30 -26.87
CA LYS A 221 4.48 20.39 -28.33
C LYS A 221 3.55 19.40 -29.03
N ILE A 222 3.52 18.15 -28.57
CA ILE A 222 2.64 17.12 -29.15
C ILE A 222 1.16 17.50 -28.96
N ARG A 223 0.77 17.93 -27.75
CA ARG A 223 -0.60 18.38 -27.44
C ARG A 223 -1.06 19.54 -28.34
N ILE A 224 -0.18 20.50 -28.60
CA ILE A 224 -0.47 21.64 -29.49
C ILE A 224 -0.58 21.19 -30.95
N SER A 225 0.32 20.29 -31.39
CA SER A 225 0.32 19.81 -32.78
C SER A 225 -0.90 18.95 -33.13
N ASN A 226 -1.41 18.17 -32.17
CA ASN A 226 -2.47 17.20 -32.37
C ASN A 226 -3.48 17.23 -31.20
N PRO A 227 -4.53 18.07 -31.28
CA PRO A 227 -5.52 18.22 -30.20
C PRO A 227 -6.34 16.97 -29.89
N THR A 228 -6.36 15.98 -30.78
CA THR A 228 -7.05 14.69 -30.59
C THR A 228 -6.22 13.68 -29.78
N LEU A 229 -4.93 13.97 -29.58
CA LEU A 229 -4.04 13.12 -28.80
C LEU A 229 -3.97 13.59 -27.35
N LYS A 230 -4.27 12.67 -26.45
CA LYS A 230 -4.05 12.80 -25.02
C LYS A 230 -2.66 12.28 -24.68
N VAL A 231 -1.74 13.21 -24.46
CA VAL A 231 -0.39 12.91 -23.99
C VAL A 231 -0.34 12.97 -22.48
N ILE A 232 0.09 11.88 -21.86
CA ILE A 232 0.19 11.70 -20.41
C ILE A 232 1.67 11.52 -20.07
N THR A 233 2.21 12.41 -19.24
CA THR A 233 3.60 12.30 -18.79
C THR A 233 3.73 11.29 -17.66
N LYS A 234 4.94 10.78 -17.44
CA LYS A 234 5.27 9.91 -16.30
C LYS A 234 4.84 10.52 -14.96
N ASP A 235 5.06 11.81 -14.79
CA ASP A 235 4.66 12.54 -13.58
C ASP A 235 3.13 12.68 -13.45
N GLU A 236 2.41 12.79 -14.56
CA GLU A 236 0.94 12.77 -14.55
C GLU A 236 0.37 11.40 -14.24
N MET A 237 0.94 10.33 -14.81
CA MET A 237 0.61 8.95 -14.41
C MET A 237 0.86 8.79 -12.91
N LEU A 238 2.00 9.31 -12.46
CA LEU A 238 2.41 9.24 -11.07
C LEU A 238 1.41 9.93 -10.14
N ARG A 239 0.89 11.09 -10.54
CA ARG A 239 -0.13 11.81 -9.78
C ARG A 239 -1.47 11.09 -9.81
N GLN A 240 -1.90 10.55 -10.96
CA GLN A 240 -3.19 9.85 -11.07
C GLN A 240 -3.24 8.59 -10.20
N TYR A 241 -2.17 7.79 -10.21
CA TYR A 241 -2.05 6.63 -9.35
C TYR A 241 -1.98 7.01 -7.86
N GLN A 242 -1.27 8.09 -7.49
CA GLN A 242 -1.27 8.62 -6.12
C GLN A 242 -2.68 9.04 -5.68
N LEU A 243 -3.47 9.68 -6.54
CA LEU A 243 -4.85 10.08 -6.20
C LEU A 243 -5.78 8.88 -5.97
N LEU A 244 -5.70 7.85 -6.81
CA LEU A 244 -6.43 6.59 -6.61
C LEU A 244 -6.03 5.91 -5.30
N TYR A 245 -4.73 5.95 -5.00
CA TYR A 245 -4.20 5.42 -3.76
C TYR A 245 -4.67 6.24 -2.55
N ASP A 246 -4.59 7.56 -2.59
CA ASP A 246 -4.99 8.46 -1.50
C ASP A 246 -6.47 8.26 -1.17
N TYR A 247 -7.32 8.09 -2.20
CA TYR A 247 -8.72 7.72 -2.02
C TYR A 247 -8.89 6.39 -1.27
N LYS A 248 -8.18 5.33 -1.70
CA LYS A 248 -8.21 4.03 -1.00
C LYS A 248 -7.58 4.11 0.40
N SER A 249 -6.56 4.94 0.61
CA SER A 249 -5.87 5.15 1.88
C SER A 249 -6.71 5.96 2.89
N GLY A 250 -7.78 6.63 2.42
CA GLY A 250 -8.72 7.34 3.29
C GLY A 250 -9.28 6.47 4.41
N TRP A 251 -9.41 5.16 4.19
CA TRP A 251 -9.78 4.19 5.22
C TRP A 251 -8.75 4.10 6.36
N PHE A 252 -7.45 4.14 6.05
CA PHE A 252 -6.40 4.20 7.06
C PHE A 252 -6.40 5.53 7.80
N LEU A 253 -6.66 6.64 7.11
CA LEU A 253 -6.79 7.93 7.75
C LEU A 253 -7.96 7.95 8.75
N MET A 254 -9.11 7.38 8.39
CA MET A 254 -10.24 7.22 9.32
C MET A 254 -9.87 6.35 10.53
N LEU A 255 -9.20 5.22 10.33
CA LEU A 255 -8.72 4.35 11.42
C LEU A 255 -7.72 5.06 12.33
N LEU A 256 -6.81 5.85 11.76
CA LEU A 256 -5.84 6.66 12.50
C LEU A 256 -6.55 7.74 13.33
N MET A 257 -7.54 8.42 12.75
CA MET A 257 -8.36 9.42 13.47
C MET A 257 -9.10 8.79 14.65
N ILE A 258 -9.75 7.64 14.45
CA ILE A 258 -10.45 6.91 15.53
C ILE A 258 -9.46 6.49 16.62
N SER A 259 -8.28 5.99 16.24
CA SER A 259 -7.23 5.60 17.18
C SER A 259 -6.72 6.79 17.98
N PHE A 260 -6.51 7.94 17.33
CA PHE A 260 -6.06 9.16 17.98
C PHE A 260 -7.10 9.74 18.94
N VAL A 261 -8.38 9.76 18.56
CA VAL A 261 -9.48 10.18 19.43
C VAL A 261 -9.59 9.26 20.64
N THR A 262 -9.52 7.94 20.42
CA THR A 262 -9.54 6.94 21.50
C THR A 262 -8.37 7.15 22.45
N TYR A 263 -7.18 7.43 21.92
CA TYR A 263 -6.00 7.74 22.72
C TYR A 263 -6.20 9.02 23.53
N ALA A 264 -6.74 10.08 22.94
CA ALA A 264 -7.05 11.32 23.64
C ALA A 264 -8.07 11.10 24.78
N ILE A 265 -9.07 10.24 24.60
CA ILE A 265 -10.03 9.86 25.66
C ILE A 265 -9.31 9.17 26.83
N ILE A 266 -8.39 8.25 26.55
CA ILE A 266 -7.59 7.57 27.60
C ILE A 266 -6.71 8.56 28.35
N LEU A 267 -6.08 9.48 27.62
CA LEU A 267 -5.28 10.55 28.22
C LEU A 267 -6.16 11.46 29.09
N TYR A 268 -7.35 11.80 28.62
CA TYR A 268 -8.30 12.60 29.39
C TYR A 268 -8.73 11.90 30.68
N ASP A 269 -9.09 10.61 30.62
CA ASP A 269 -9.43 9.80 31.80
C ASP A 269 -8.29 9.82 32.82
N LYS A 270 -7.05 9.61 32.36
CA LYS A 270 -5.86 9.65 33.22
C LYS A 270 -5.54 11.05 33.77
N ALA A 271 -5.77 12.11 32.98
CA ALA A 271 -5.54 13.48 33.40
C ALA A 271 -6.59 13.98 34.42
N SER A 272 -7.82 13.46 34.33
CA SER A 272 -8.97 13.94 35.12
C SER A 272 -8.80 13.73 36.63
N GLY A 273 -7.99 12.76 37.05
CA GLY A 273 -7.61 12.60 38.45
C GLY A 273 -7.02 11.23 38.77
N LEU A 274 -6.38 11.14 39.93
CA LEU A 274 -5.98 9.86 40.50
C LEU A 274 -7.18 9.15 41.11
N ARG A 275 -7.18 7.83 41.01
CA ARG A 275 -8.21 7.00 41.65
C ARG A 275 -8.06 7.07 43.17
N SER A 276 -9.13 6.77 43.91
CA SER A 276 -9.12 6.77 45.38
C SER A 276 -8.04 5.85 45.95
N GLU A 277 -7.81 4.70 45.32
CA GLU A 277 -6.75 3.74 45.66
C GLU A 277 -5.34 4.34 45.54
N GLU A 278 -5.03 4.99 44.40
CA GLU A 278 -3.73 5.61 44.15
C GLU A 278 -3.52 6.87 45.00
N ARG A 279 -4.57 7.65 45.21
CA ARG A 279 -4.57 8.81 46.11
C ARG A 279 -4.25 8.38 47.55
N ARG A 280 -4.90 7.31 48.03
CA ARG A 280 -4.63 6.74 49.36
C ARG A 280 -3.20 6.22 49.47
N GLU A 281 -2.68 5.56 48.43
CA GLU A 281 -1.28 5.10 48.39
C GLU A 281 -0.31 6.28 48.56
N ILE A 282 -0.49 7.37 47.78
CA ILE A 282 0.33 8.57 47.90
C ILE A 282 0.21 9.19 49.30
N GLY A 283 -0.99 9.23 49.89
CA GLY A 283 -1.20 9.71 51.25
C GLY A 283 -0.44 8.90 52.30
N ILE A 284 -0.42 7.56 52.18
CA ILE A 284 0.36 6.67 53.05
C ILE A 284 1.86 6.91 52.85
N LEU A 285 2.34 7.01 51.61
CA LEU A 285 3.75 7.27 51.31
C LEU A 285 4.20 8.62 51.90
N LYS A 286 3.38 9.67 51.79
CA LYS A 286 3.65 10.96 52.44
C LYS A 286 3.69 10.85 53.97
N ALA A 287 2.76 10.12 54.57
CA ALA A 287 2.75 9.89 56.03
C ALA A 287 4.00 9.13 56.51
N LEU A 288 4.60 8.30 55.66
CA LEU A 288 5.86 7.60 55.92
C LEU A 288 7.12 8.47 55.65
N GLY A 289 6.95 9.74 55.27
CA GLY A 289 8.04 10.69 55.05
C GLY A 289 8.56 10.78 53.62
N TRP A 290 7.83 10.27 52.62
CA TRP A 290 8.23 10.47 51.23
C TRP A 290 8.07 11.93 50.79
N GLU A 291 9.16 12.51 50.30
CA GLU A 291 9.12 13.78 49.57
C GLU A 291 8.34 13.68 48.24
N ILE A 292 7.89 14.85 47.76
CA ILE A 292 7.23 15.01 46.46
C ILE A 292 8.12 14.46 45.32
N SER A 293 9.44 14.68 45.41
CA SER A 293 10.44 14.21 44.44
C SER A 293 10.43 12.68 44.30
N HIS A 294 10.28 11.95 45.39
CA HIS A 294 10.21 10.48 45.39
C HIS A 294 8.92 9.98 44.74
N ILE A 295 7.79 10.63 45.00
CA ILE A 295 6.48 10.28 44.40
C ILE A 295 6.51 10.51 42.88
N ILE A 296 7.07 11.64 42.43
CA ILE A 296 7.21 11.94 40.99
C ILE A 296 8.12 10.90 40.31
N ARG A 297 9.28 10.57 40.90
CA ARG A 297 10.21 9.57 40.33
C ARG A 297 9.56 8.19 40.23
N TYR A 298 8.82 7.79 41.27
CA TYR A 298 8.06 6.54 41.29
C TYR A 298 7.03 6.49 40.16
N LYS A 299 6.19 7.53 40.02
CA LYS A 299 5.16 7.59 38.97
C LYS A 299 5.74 7.74 37.57
N LEU A 300 6.85 8.46 37.41
CA LEU A 300 7.60 8.56 36.16
C LEU A 300 8.09 7.17 35.72
N LEU A 301 8.71 6.40 36.63
CA LEU A 301 9.18 5.05 36.33
C LEU A 301 8.01 4.10 36.00
N GLU A 302 6.93 4.16 36.78
CA GLU A 302 5.73 3.36 36.55
C GLU A 302 5.14 3.61 35.16
N ALA A 303 4.88 4.89 34.84
CA ALA A 303 4.33 5.28 33.55
C ALA A 303 5.27 4.97 32.39
N SER A 304 6.60 5.13 32.58
CA SER A 304 7.61 4.82 31.56
C SER A 304 7.63 3.33 31.25
N ILE A 305 7.65 2.46 32.27
CA ILE A 305 7.65 1.01 32.08
C ILE A 305 6.38 0.57 31.34
N MET A 306 5.20 1.04 31.79
CA MET A 306 3.94 0.64 31.15
C MET A 306 3.83 1.13 29.70
N SER A 307 4.17 2.38 29.44
CA SER A 307 4.04 2.98 28.10
C SER A 307 5.05 2.41 27.11
N VAL A 308 6.31 2.22 27.51
CA VAL A 308 7.34 1.63 26.65
C VAL A 308 7.02 0.17 26.35
N LEU A 309 6.61 -0.62 27.35
CA LEU A 309 6.22 -2.01 27.11
C LEU A 309 4.98 -2.11 26.22
N ALA A 310 3.95 -1.28 26.46
CA ALA A 310 2.76 -1.24 25.61
C ALA A 310 3.13 -0.90 24.16
N PHE A 311 4.00 0.10 23.97
CA PHE A 311 4.48 0.50 22.66
C PHE A 311 5.24 -0.63 21.95
N LEU A 312 6.18 -1.28 22.64
CA LEU A 312 6.95 -2.39 22.07
C LEU A 312 6.07 -3.58 21.70
N VAL A 313 5.14 -3.97 22.59
CA VAL A 313 4.20 -5.07 22.32
C VAL A 313 3.31 -4.73 21.12
N GLY A 314 2.75 -3.51 21.08
CA GLY A 314 1.93 -3.06 19.95
C GLY A 314 2.70 -3.03 18.64
N LEU A 315 3.94 -2.55 18.65
CA LEU A 315 4.81 -2.50 17.47
C LEU A 315 5.16 -3.90 16.96
N ILE A 316 5.59 -4.81 17.84
CA ILE A 316 5.94 -6.18 17.47
C ILE A 316 4.71 -6.91 16.93
N ALA A 317 3.55 -6.76 17.58
CA ALA A 317 2.29 -7.32 17.11
C ALA A 317 1.93 -6.79 15.71
N ALA A 318 2.16 -5.50 15.45
CA ALA A 318 1.87 -4.89 14.15
C ALA A 318 2.79 -5.43 13.05
N ILE A 319 4.10 -5.54 13.32
CA ILE A 319 5.07 -6.13 12.38
C ILE A 319 4.65 -7.56 12.04
N PHE A 320 4.32 -8.37 13.06
CA PHE A 320 3.89 -9.75 12.84
C PHE A 320 2.56 -9.83 12.08
N PHE A 321 1.58 -8.98 12.40
CA PHE A 321 0.30 -8.98 11.71
C PHE A 321 0.40 -8.51 10.26
N VAL A 322 1.19 -7.46 9.99
CA VAL A 322 1.34 -6.89 8.65
C VAL A 322 2.16 -7.80 7.74
N TYR A 323 3.35 -8.23 8.17
CA TYR A 323 4.29 -8.97 7.31
C TYR A 323 4.31 -10.48 7.57
N GLY A 324 3.99 -10.93 8.78
CA GLY A 324 3.94 -12.36 9.11
C GLY A 324 2.63 -13.01 8.69
N LEU A 325 1.50 -12.31 8.84
CA LEU A 325 0.17 -12.79 8.45
C LEU A 325 -0.34 -12.19 7.13
N ASN A 326 0.43 -11.31 6.48
CA ASN A 326 -0.01 -10.54 5.32
C ASN A 326 -1.33 -9.77 5.55
N ALA A 327 -1.54 -9.20 6.74
CA ALA A 327 -2.66 -8.33 7.07
C ALA A 327 -4.04 -8.81 6.51
N PRO A 328 -4.51 -10.03 6.85
CA PRO A 328 -5.53 -10.76 6.08
C PRO A 328 -6.88 -10.04 5.97
N PHE A 329 -7.25 -9.25 6.98
CA PHE A 329 -8.47 -8.45 6.97
C PHE A 329 -8.30 -7.12 6.25
N LEU A 330 -7.12 -6.49 6.40
CA LEU A 330 -6.84 -5.18 5.80
C LEU A 330 -6.60 -5.30 4.30
N ILE A 331 -5.96 -6.37 3.83
CA ILE A 331 -5.77 -6.65 2.39
C ILE A 331 -7.09 -6.60 1.63
N ARG A 332 -8.16 -7.16 2.22
CA ARG A 332 -9.48 -7.24 1.58
C ARG A 332 -10.11 -5.87 1.33
N ILE A 333 -9.70 -4.85 2.08
CA ILE A 333 -10.14 -3.46 1.89
C ILE A 333 -9.50 -2.86 0.61
N PHE A 334 -8.31 -3.32 0.21
CA PHE A 334 -7.53 -2.76 -0.90
C PHE A 334 -7.64 -3.54 -2.21
N SER A 335 -7.79 -4.86 -2.13
CA SER A 335 -7.86 -5.77 -3.29
C SER A 335 -9.14 -5.63 -4.14
N GLY A 336 -10.03 -4.67 -3.81
CA GLY A 336 -11.28 -4.48 -4.54
C GLY A 336 -12.24 -5.66 -4.40
N TYR A 337 -13.36 -5.59 -5.10
CA TYR A 337 -14.33 -6.68 -5.24
C TYR A 337 -14.05 -7.55 -6.48
N ASP A 338 -12.87 -7.41 -7.09
CA ASP A 338 -12.52 -8.14 -8.29
C ASP A 338 -12.34 -9.63 -7.97
N GLU A 339 -12.88 -10.50 -8.84
CA GLU A 339 -12.87 -11.94 -8.65
C GLU A 339 -11.44 -12.53 -8.77
N LEU A 340 -10.56 -11.88 -9.54
CA LEU A 340 -9.12 -12.12 -9.53
C LEU A 340 -8.45 -11.27 -8.46
N LYS A 341 -8.09 -11.91 -7.36
CA LYS A 341 -7.31 -11.28 -6.31
C LYS A 341 -5.82 -11.46 -6.62
N PRO A 342 -5.03 -10.38 -6.82
CA PRO A 342 -3.58 -10.51 -6.87
C PRO A 342 -3.07 -11.17 -5.58
N SER A 343 -2.00 -11.97 -5.67
CA SER A 343 -1.21 -12.32 -4.50
C SER A 343 -0.55 -11.05 -3.95
N PHE A 344 -1.25 -10.37 -3.07
CA PHE A 344 -0.78 -9.11 -2.50
C PHE A 344 0.24 -9.41 -1.40
N GLU A 345 1.50 -9.48 -1.80
CA GLU A 345 2.65 -9.63 -0.90
C GLU A 345 3.14 -8.23 -0.49
N LEU A 346 2.87 -7.83 0.76
CA LEU A 346 3.31 -6.52 1.26
C LEU A 346 4.84 -6.48 1.39
N MET A 347 5.47 -5.58 0.62
CA MET A 347 6.91 -5.36 0.71
C MET A 347 7.31 -4.91 2.13
N PHE A 348 8.24 -5.66 2.74
CA PHE A 348 8.79 -5.30 4.04
C PHE A 348 9.40 -3.87 4.01
N SER A 349 8.84 -2.99 4.85
CA SER A 349 9.09 -1.55 4.78
C SER A 349 8.91 -0.87 6.14
N VAL A 350 9.94 -0.98 6.97
CA VAL A 350 9.99 -0.30 8.27
C VAL A 350 10.63 1.08 8.12
N ASP A 351 9.83 2.15 8.22
CA ASP A 351 10.36 3.53 8.32
C ASP A 351 10.56 3.91 9.80
N PHE A 352 11.84 3.95 10.21
CA PHE A 352 12.21 4.33 11.57
C PHE A 352 11.75 5.74 11.97
N ARG A 353 11.58 6.66 11.01
CA ARG A 353 11.09 8.01 11.30
C ARG A 353 9.64 7.99 11.73
N LEU A 354 8.81 7.16 11.09
CA LEU A 354 7.41 6.99 11.44
C LEU A 354 7.25 6.31 12.81
N ILE A 355 8.07 5.30 13.11
CA ILE A 355 8.09 4.65 14.43
C ILE A 355 8.53 5.65 15.51
N ALA A 356 9.58 6.43 15.25
CA ALA A 356 10.04 7.46 16.18
C ALA A 356 8.95 8.52 16.40
N LEU A 357 8.28 8.98 15.34
CA LEU A 357 7.16 9.93 15.44
C LEU A 357 6.04 9.37 16.31
N LEU A 358 5.64 8.11 16.09
CA LEU A 358 4.62 7.44 16.89
C LEU A 358 5.04 7.31 18.36
N PHE A 359 6.30 6.93 18.61
CA PHE A 359 6.86 6.82 19.96
C PHE A 359 6.82 8.17 20.68
N PHE A 360 7.37 9.22 20.09
CA PHE A 360 7.45 10.54 20.72
C PHE A 360 6.09 11.23 20.86
N THR A 361 5.12 10.91 20.00
CA THR A 361 3.76 11.45 20.11
C THR A 361 2.95 10.74 21.21
N THR A 362 3.19 9.45 21.42
CA THR A 362 2.39 8.65 22.37
C THR A 362 3.06 8.56 23.74
N VAL A 363 4.27 7.99 23.83
CA VAL A 363 4.91 7.62 25.10
C VAL A 363 5.18 8.82 26.03
N PRO A 364 5.87 9.90 25.60
CA PRO A 364 6.08 11.07 26.45
C PRO A 364 4.77 11.73 26.90
N LEU A 365 3.78 11.79 26.02
CA LEU A 365 2.48 12.39 26.32
C LEU A 365 1.73 11.60 27.40
N TYR A 366 1.75 10.27 27.31
CA TYR A 366 1.19 9.39 28.34
C TYR A 366 1.87 9.59 29.70
N ILE A 367 3.21 9.65 29.70
CA ILE A 367 4.01 9.86 30.91
C ILE A 367 3.66 11.21 31.54
N ALA A 368 3.61 12.28 30.76
CA ALA A 368 3.27 13.62 31.25
C ALA A 368 1.88 13.65 31.92
N VAL A 369 0.89 13.05 31.26
CA VAL A 369 -0.49 12.97 31.76
C VAL A 369 -0.59 12.17 33.06
N CYS A 370 0.21 11.11 33.25
CA CYS A 370 0.22 10.34 34.49
C CYS A 370 0.86 11.10 35.66
N ILE A 371 1.84 11.98 35.39
CA ILE A 371 2.58 12.71 36.43
C ILE A 371 1.79 13.89 36.98
N ILE A 372 1.06 14.63 36.13
CA ILE A 372 0.39 15.88 36.53
C ILE A 372 -0.59 15.69 37.71
N PRO A 373 -1.53 14.72 37.70
CA PRO A 373 -2.43 14.48 38.82
C PRO A 373 -1.69 14.00 40.07
N ALA A 374 -0.64 13.18 39.91
CA ALA A 374 0.15 12.68 41.02
C ALA A 374 0.94 13.79 41.73
N TRP A 375 1.51 14.72 40.97
CA TRP A 375 2.14 15.91 41.52
C TRP A 375 1.15 16.78 42.29
N LYS A 376 -0.06 16.98 41.74
CA LYS A 376 -1.12 17.75 42.39
C LYS A 376 -1.59 17.14 43.72
N VAL A 377 -1.69 15.81 43.80
CA VAL A 377 -2.04 15.13 45.06
C VAL A 377 -0.85 15.12 46.03
N ALA A 378 0.37 14.96 45.53
CA ALA A 378 1.57 14.97 46.36
C ALA A 378 1.85 16.33 47.03
N SER A 379 1.34 17.43 46.48
CA SER A 379 1.48 18.76 47.09
C SER A 379 0.51 19.01 48.25
N TRP A 380 -0.57 18.24 48.38
CA TRP A 380 -1.53 18.35 49.49
C TRP A 380 -1.00 17.73 50.78
N ASP A 381 -1.53 18.14 51.93
CA ASP A 381 -1.12 17.57 53.21
C ASP A 381 -1.60 16.11 53.37
N ALA A 382 -0.83 15.26 54.06
CA ALA A 382 -1.13 13.84 54.18
C ALA A 382 -2.51 13.59 54.82
N GLY A 383 -2.90 14.43 55.78
CA GLY A 383 -4.24 14.38 56.40
C GLY A 383 -5.38 14.79 55.47
N GLU A 384 -5.13 15.66 54.49
CA GLU A 384 -6.12 16.08 53.48
C GLU A 384 -6.22 15.09 52.32
N VAL A 385 -5.14 14.37 52.03
CA VAL A 385 -5.11 13.33 50.98
C VAL A 385 -5.88 12.08 51.43
N LEU A 386 -5.83 11.74 52.71
CA LEU A 386 -6.44 10.55 53.32
C LEU A 386 -7.91 10.71 53.75
N ARG A 387 -8.41 11.95 53.79
CA ARG A 387 -9.84 12.28 53.91
C ARG A 387 -10.51 12.21 52.54
#